data_AF-A0A7L3MBD3-F1
#
_entry.id   AF-A0A7L3MBD3-F1
#
_cell.length_a   1.000
_cell.length_b   1.000
_cell.length_c   1.000
_cell.angle_alpha   90.00
_cell.angle_beta   90.00
_cell.angle_gamma   90.00
#
_symmetry.space_group_name_H-M   'P 1'
#
loop_
_entity.id
_entity.type
_entity.pdbx_description
1 polymer ?
#
loop_
_entity_poly.entity_id
_entity_poly.type
_entity_poly.pdbx_seq_one_letter_code
_entity_poly.pdbx_strand_id
1 'polypeptide(L)'
;EELERQPKRFGRKRRYSKKSSEDGSPNPGKRGKKSSPSSQSYEELQSQRILANVRERQRTQSLNEAFAALRKIIPTLPSDKLSKIQTLKLAARYIDFLYQVLQSDEMDSKMTSCSYVAHERLSYAFSVWRMEGAWSMSASH
;
A
#
# COMPACT_ATOMS: atom_id res chain seq x y z
N GLU A 1 -23.85 29.80 25.35
CA GLU A 1 -23.69 28.84 26.46
C GLU A 1 -23.36 27.47 25.87
N GLU A 2 -22.07 27.22 25.69
CA GLU A 2 -21.54 26.06 24.98
C GLU A 2 -21.08 25.04 26.04
N LEU A 3 -21.86 23.97 26.24
CA LEU A 3 -21.55 22.93 27.22
C LEU A 3 -20.48 21.98 26.66
N GLU A 4 -19.27 22.12 27.17
CA GLU A 4 -18.12 21.24 26.98
C GLU A 4 -18.45 19.77 27.30
N ARG A 5 -18.47 18.91 26.28
CA ARG A 5 -18.52 17.45 26.44
C ARG A 5 -17.11 16.90 26.71
N GLN A 6 -16.79 16.71 27.99
CA GLN A 6 -15.63 15.95 28.47
C GLN A 6 -15.75 14.45 28.13
N PRO A 7 -14.75 13.80 27.49
CA PRO A 7 -14.77 12.35 27.28
C PRO A 7 -14.28 11.58 28.52
N LYS A 8 -15.15 10.69 29.01
CA LYS A 8 -14.97 9.79 30.15
C LYS A 8 -13.73 8.90 30.01
N ARG A 9 -12.76 9.02 30.93
CA ARG A 9 -11.62 8.10 31.05
C ARG A 9 -12.04 6.83 31.80
N PHE A 10 -12.19 5.72 31.08
CA PHE A 10 -12.38 4.39 31.69
C PHE A 10 -11.10 3.96 32.42
N GLY A 11 -11.10 4.04 33.75
CA GLY A 11 -10.03 3.53 34.60
C GLY A 11 -10.09 1.99 34.71
N ARG A 12 -9.10 1.29 34.13
CA ARG A 12 -8.90 -0.15 34.40
C ARG A 12 -8.11 -0.31 35.70
N LYS A 13 -8.80 -0.68 36.77
CA LYS A 13 -8.27 -1.00 38.11
C LYS A 13 -7.47 -2.31 38.04
N ARG A 14 -6.13 -2.24 37.94
CA ARG A 14 -5.26 -3.42 37.98
C ARG A 14 -5.01 -3.80 39.44
N ARG A 15 -5.59 -4.93 39.88
CA ARG A 15 -5.39 -5.50 41.23
C ARG A 15 -3.94 -5.96 41.38
N TYR A 16 -3.19 -5.37 42.31
CA TYR A 16 -1.86 -5.84 42.71
C TYR A 16 -2.03 -6.89 43.82
N SER A 17 -1.69 -8.15 43.51
CA SER A 17 -1.64 -9.23 44.50
C SER A 17 -0.28 -9.16 45.21
N LYS A 18 -0.31 -8.83 46.51
CA LYS A 18 0.86 -8.77 47.39
C LYS A 18 1.05 -10.17 48.00
N LYS A 19 2.13 -10.88 47.66
CA LYS A 19 2.55 -12.11 48.36
C LYS A 19 3.96 -11.91 48.92
N SER A 20 4.03 -11.94 50.24
CA SER A 20 5.23 -11.82 51.08
C SER A 20 5.84 -13.19 51.35
N SER A 21 7.17 -13.28 51.27
CA SER A 21 7.98 -14.21 52.07
C SER A 21 9.45 -13.80 51.93
N GLU A 22 10.07 -13.49 53.07
CA GLU A 22 11.49 -13.18 53.26
C GLU A 22 12.33 -14.48 53.27
N ASP A 23 13.56 -14.43 52.75
CA ASP A 23 14.81 -14.92 53.42
C ASP A 23 16.03 -14.83 52.46
N GLY A 24 17.22 -14.47 52.99
CA GLY A 24 18.51 -15.00 52.52
C GLY A 24 19.52 -14.18 51.69
N SER A 25 20.26 -13.25 52.34
CA SER A 25 21.69 -12.83 52.14
C SER A 25 22.25 -12.13 50.86
N PRO A 26 23.25 -11.21 51.00
CA PRO A 26 23.75 -10.34 49.92
C PRO A 26 25.06 -10.84 49.28
N ASN A 27 25.22 -10.66 47.96
CA ASN A 27 26.48 -10.89 47.25
C ASN A 27 26.99 -9.57 46.60
N PRO A 28 28.22 -9.10 46.86
CA PRO A 28 28.75 -7.87 46.28
C PRO A 28 29.52 -8.20 44.98
N GLY A 29 28.84 -8.06 43.83
CA GLY A 29 29.42 -8.37 42.53
C GLY A 29 29.01 -7.40 41.43
N LYS A 30 29.84 -6.36 41.24
CA LYS A 30 30.09 -5.64 39.98
C LYS A 30 28.88 -5.14 39.16
N ARG A 31 28.57 -3.87 39.42
CA ARG A 31 28.30 -2.78 38.45
C ARG A 31 28.17 -3.21 36.99
N GLY A 32 26.95 -3.57 36.61
CA GLY A 32 26.38 -3.21 35.32
C GLY A 32 25.10 -2.46 35.62
N LYS A 33 25.12 -1.12 35.56
CA LYS A 33 23.88 -0.33 35.52
C LYS A 33 23.19 -0.70 34.21
N LYS A 34 22.42 -1.79 34.21
CA LYS A 34 21.31 -1.94 33.27
C LYS A 34 20.42 -0.76 33.60
N SER A 35 20.44 0.24 32.72
CA SER A 35 19.48 1.33 32.76
C SER A 35 18.12 0.66 32.91
N SER A 36 17.52 0.81 34.08
CA SER A 36 16.08 0.61 34.25
C SER A 36 15.41 1.27 33.04
N PRO A 37 14.43 0.65 32.38
CA PRO A 37 13.63 1.35 31.38
C PRO A 37 12.84 2.42 32.14
N SER A 38 13.53 3.51 32.46
CA SER A 38 13.02 4.64 33.20
C SER A 38 11.96 5.22 32.30
N SER A 39 10.71 4.96 32.68
CA SER A 39 9.51 5.71 32.34
C SER A 39 9.78 6.73 31.23
N GLN A 40 9.79 6.27 29.97
CA GLN A 40 9.93 7.18 28.83
C GLN A 40 8.95 8.32 29.07
N SER A 41 9.43 9.55 29.00
CA SER A 41 8.55 10.69 29.24
C SER A 41 7.36 10.57 28.29
N TYR A 42 6.16 10.89 28.76
CA TYR A 42 4.97 10.86 27.91
C TYR A 42 5.18 11.67 26.61
N GLU A 43 5.99 12.72 26.70
CA GLU A 43 6.42 13.55 25.58
C GLU A 43 7.32 12.81 24.58
N GLU A 44 8.26 11.98 25.05
CA GLU A 44 9.12 11.15 24.19
C GLU A 44 8.32 10.07 23.47
N LEU A 45 7.38 9.42 24.18
CA LEU A 45 6.44 8.47 23.60
C LEU A 45 5.58 9.13 22.53
N GLN A 46 5.08 10.34 22.78
CA GLN A 46 4.28 11.07 21.82
C GLN A 46 5.12 11.48 20.59
N SER A 47 6.36 11.92 20.81
CA SER A 47 7.31 12.27 19.74
C SER A 47 7.64 11.07 18.84
N GLN A 48 7.86 9.89 19.43
CA GLN A 48 8.06 8.64 18.67
C GLN A 48 6.84 8.27 17.83
N ARG A 49 5.63 8.42 18.38
CA ARG A 49 4.38 8.18 17.64
C ARG A 49 4.23 9.13 16.46
N ILE A 50 4.53 10.42 16.65
CA ILE A 50 4.50 11.41 15.57
C ILE A 50 5.50 11.02 14.48
N LEU A 51 6.73 10.69 14.85
CA LEU A 51 7.77 10.29 13.89
C LEU A 51 7.38 9.01 13.12
N ALA A 52 6.79 8.02 13.81
CA ALA A 52 6.27 6.82 13.17
C ALA A 52 5.15 7.13 12.17
N ASN A 53 4.22 8.02 12.53
CA ASN A 53 3.14 8.45 11.63
C ASN A 53 3.67 9.19 10.39
N VAL A 54 4.70 10.03 10.57
CA VAL A 54 5.36 10.73 9.45
C VAL A 54 5.99 9.71 8.49
N ARG A 55 6.70 8.71 9.01
CA ARG A 55 7.30 7.65 8.20
C ARG A 55 6.25 6.84 7.43
N GLU A 56 5.14 6.46 8.06
CA GLU A 56 4.09 5.70 7.37
C GLU A 56 3.38 6.54 6.30
N ARG A 57 3.20 7.85 6.56
CA ARG A 57 2.70 8.79 5.53
C ARG A 57 3.64 8.84 4.33
N GLN A 58 4.94 8.97 4.55
CA GLN A 58 5.94 8.98 3.48
C GLN A 58 5.95 7.66 2.69
N ARG A 59 5.87 6.51 3.39
CA ARG A 59 5.76 5.20 2.75
C ARG A 59 4.51 5.11 1.85
N THR A 60 3.38 5.57 2.36
CA THR A 60 2.10 5.59 1.62
C THR A 60 2.14 6.56 0.44
N GLN A 61 2.80 7.70 0.59
CA GLN A 61 2.99 8.67 -0.49
C GLN A 61 3.80 8.06 -1.64
N SER A 62 4.95 7.44 -1.34
CA SER A 62 5.77 6.77 -2.35
C SER A 62 4.98 5.68 -3.10
N LEU A 63 4.16 4.90 -2.41
CA LEU A 63 3.25 3.93 -3.04
C LEU A 63 2.24 4.60 -3.98
N ASN A 64 1.65 5.73 -3.57
CA ASN A 64 0.69 6.45 -4.40
C ASN A 64 1.35 7.08 -5.64
N GLU A 65 2.60 7.54 -5.52
CA GLU A 65 3.40 8.03 -6.65
C GLU A 65 3.67 6.91 -7.67
N ALA A 66 4.04 5.71 -7.21
CA ALA A 66 4.18 4.54 -8.08
C ALA A 66 2.86 4.17 -8.78
N PHE A 67 1.72 4.25 -8.07
CA PHE A 67 0.40 4.06 -8.67
C PHE A 67 0.04 5.14 -9.70
N ALA A 68 0.49 6.39 -9.51
CA ALA A 68 0.29 7.46 -10.49
C ALA A 68 1.16 7.23 -11.72
N ALA A 69 2.42 6.81 -11.55
CA ALA A 69 3.30 6.44 -12.66
C ALA A 69 2.72 5.27 -13.47
N LEU A 70 2.20 4.24 -12.80
CA LEU A 70 1.53 3.12 -13.47
C LEU A 70 0.33 3.59 -14.30
N ARG A 71 -0.50 4.52 -13.80
CA ARG A 71 -1.65 5.04 -14.58
C ARG A 71 -1.23 5.76 -15.85
N LYS A 72 -0.07 6.43 -15.86
CA LYS A 72 0.41 7.18 -17.03
C LYS A 72 0.75 6.28 -18.22
N ILE A 73 1.16 5.03 -17.97
CA ILE A 73 1.60 4.10 -19.02
C ILE A 73 0.47 3.17 -19.49
N ILE A 74 -0.65 3.13 -18.78
CA ILE A 74 -1.81 2.33 -19.18
C ILE A 74 -2.62 3.17 -20.17
N PRO A 75 -2.93 2.66 -21.38
CA PRO A 75 -3.76 3.39 -22.32
C PRO A 75 -5.20 3.51 -21.78
N THR A 76 -5.64 4.75 -21.58
CA THR A 76 -6.97 5.10 -21.03
C THR A 76 -7.55 6.31 -21.75
N LEU A 77 -8.86 6.51 -21.64
CA LEU A 77 -9.48 7.75 -22.12
C LEU A 77 -9.14 8.90 -21.18
N PRO A 78 -9.05 10.16 -21.66
CA PRO A 78 -8.74 11.33 -20.83
C PRO A 78 -9.68 11.55 -19.63
N SER A 79 -10.90 11.00 -19.68
CA SER A 79 -11.91 11.11 -18.62
C SER A 79 -11.87 9.94 -17.60
N ASP A 80 -11.06 8.90 -17.84
CA ASP A 80 -11.08 7.67 -17.05
C ASP A 80 -10.52 7.91 -15.63
N LYS A 81 -11.40 7.93 -14.64
CA LYS A 81 -11.02 7.95 -13.22
C LYS A 81 -10.89 6.52 -12.69
N LEU A 82 -9.66 6.00 -12.67
CA LEU A 82 -9.36 4.63 -12.24
C LEU A 82 -9.02 4.52 -10.74
N SER A 83 -9.81 3.72 -10.02
CA SER A 83 -9.47 3.26 -8.67
C SER A 83 -8.20 2.38 -8.65
N LYS A 84 -7.63 2.12 -7.46
CA LYS A 84 -6.42 1.27 -7.33
C LYS A 84 -6.64 -0.12 -7.93
N ILE A 85 -7.78 -0.75 -7.64
CA ILE A 85 -8.10 -2.09 -8.17
C ILE A 85 -8.32 -2.06 -9.69
N GLN A 86 -9.00 -1.04 -10.22
CA GLN A 86 -9.18 -0.91 -11.67
C GLN A 86 -7.84 -0.70 -12.39
N THR A 87 -6.94 0.11 -11.80
CA THR A 87 -5.59 0.35 -12.35
C THR A 87 -4.83 -0.97 -12.46
N LEU A 88 -4.84 -1.79 -11.40
CA LEU A 88 -4.16 -3.10 -11.41
C LEU A 88 -4.77 -4.06 -12.42
N LYS A 89 -6.11 -4.17 -12.46
CA LYS A 89 -6.80 -5.02 -13.43
C LYS A 89 -6.51 -4.60 -14.87
N LEU A 90 -6.51 -3.30 -15.15
CA LEU A 90 -6.25 -2.79 -16.48
C LEU A 90 -4.78 -2.93 -16.88
N ALA A 91 -3.85 -2.77 -15.92
CA ALA A 91 -2.43 -3.03 -16.15
C ALA A 91 -2.16 -4.49 -16.56
N ALA A 92 -2.71 -5.46 -15.83
CA ALA A 92 -2.56 -6.87 -16.15
C ALA A 92 -3.07 -7.18 -17.57
N ARG A 93 -4.25 -6.66 -17.91
CA ARG A 93 -4.84 -6.76 -19.25
C ARG A 93 -3.98 -6.15 -20.34
N TYR A 94 -3.35 -5.01 -20.05
CA TYR A 94 -2.46 -4.37 -21.02
C TYR A 94 -1.20 -5.20 -21.26
N ILE A 95 -0.66 -5.85 -20.21
CA ILE A 95 0.44 -6.82 -20.37
C ILE A 95 -0.01 -8.00 -21.25
N ASP A 96 -1.19 -8.58 -20.99
CA ASP A 96 -1.73 -9.69 -21.80
C ASP A 96 -1.90 -9.32 -23.27
N PHE A 97 -2.42 -8.11 -23.52
CA PHE A 97 -2.54 -7.55 -24.88
C PHE A 97 -1.18 -7.46 -25.57
N LEU A 98 -0.18 -6.87 -24.91
CA LEU A 98 1.16 -6.74 -25.47
C LEU A 98 1.78 -8.10 -25.75
N TYR A 99 1.53 -9.10 -24.90
CA TYR A 99 1.99 -10.47 -25.12
C TYR A 99 1.33 -11.12 -26.36
N GLN A 100 0.04 -10.86 -26.61
CA GLN A 100 -0.64 -11.32 -27.83
C GLN A 100 -0.08 -10.63 -29.08
N VAL A 101 0.11 -9.31 -29.02
CA VAL A 101 0.68 -8.52 -30.14
C VAL A 101 2.07 -9.06 -30.52
N LEU A 102 2.93 -9.30 -29.53
CA LEU A 102 4.28 -9.84 -29.76
C LEU A 102 4.25 -11.26 -30.36
N GLN A 103 3.36 -12.14 -29.90
CA GLN A 103 3.23 -13.48 -30.46
C GLN A 103 2.68 -13.47 -31.90
N SER A 104 1.71 -12.59 -32.19
CA SER A 104 1.21 -12.44 -33.55
C SER A 104 2.28 -11.90 -34.50
N ASP A 105 3.14 -11.00 -34.03
CA ASP A 105 4.26 -10.47 -34.82
C ASP A 105 5.28 -11.57 -35.19
N GLU A 106 5.57 -12.52 -34.29
CA GLU A 106 6.41 -13.68 -34.63
C GLU A 106 5.76 -14.62 -35.65
N MET A 107 4.43 -14.77 -35.64
CA MET A 107 3.71 -15.62 -36.61
C MET A 107 3.53 -14.92 -37.97
N ASP A 108 3.33 -13.61 -37.99
CA ASP A 108 3.15 -12.78 -39.19
C ASP A 108 4.48 -12.33 -39.82
N SER A 109 5.61 -12.49 -39.12
CA SER A 109 6.96 -12.37 -39.71
C SER A 109 7.19 -13.33 -40.90
N LYS A 110 6.31 -14.32 -41.10
CA LYS A 110 6.29 -15.20 -42.28
C LYS A 110 5.37 -14.71 -43.41
N MET A 111 4.54 -13.68 -43.24
CA MET A 111 3.62 -13.20 -44.28
C MET A 111 3.47 -11.67 -44.39
N THR A 112 3.34 -10.87 -43.32
CA THR A 112 3.24 -9.41 -43.44
C THR A 112 3.75 -8.63 -42.21
N SER A 113 4.67 -7.68 -42.45
CA SER A 113 5.17 -6.75 -41.44
C SER A 113 4.11 -5.70 -41.07
N CYS A 114 3.19 -6.00 -40.14
CA CYS A 114 2.33 -4.99 -39.53
C CYS A 114 3.01 -4.42 -38.28
N SER A 115 3.95 -3.50 -38.49
CA SER A 115 4.68 -2.82 -37.43
C SER A 115 3.72 -1.99 -36.54
N TYR A 116 3.42 -2.48 -35.33
CA TYR A 116 2.67 -1.77 -34.28
C TYR A 116 3.52 -0.73 -33.51
N VAL A 117 4.72 -0.38 -33.99
CA VAL A 117 5.74 0.37 -33.23
C VAL A 117 5.37 1.80 -32.80
N ALA A 118 4.21 2.32 -33.18
CA ALA A 118 3.73 3.63 -32.74
C ALA A 118 2.80 3.51 -31.52
N HIS A 119 3.11 4.24 -30.45
CA HIS A 119 2.33 4.28 -29.20
C HIS A 119 0.83 4.59 -29.41
N GLU A 120 0.51 5.48 -30.34
CA GLU A 120 -0.88 5.82 -30.71
C GLU A 120 -1.62 4.63 -31.34
N ARG A 121 -0.93 3.82 -32.16
CA ARG A 121 -1.52 2.62 -32.78
C ARG A 121 -1.80 1.53 -31.75
N LEU A 122 -0.89 1.34 -30.79
CA LEU A 122 -1.09 0.39 -29.68
C LEU A 122 -2.20 0.83 -28.73
N SER A 123 -2.29 2.13 -28.42
CA SER A 123 -3.35 2.66 -27.55
C SER A 123 -4.74 2.50 -28.17
N TYR A 124 -4.85 2.78 -29.48
CA TYR A 124 -6.08 2.54 -30.23
C TYR A 124 -6.41 1.04 -30.32
N ALA A 125 -5.45 0.21 -30.71
CA ALA A 125 -5.64 -1.24 -30.82
C ALA A 125 -6.05 -1.88 -29.48
N PHE A 126 -5.43 -1.47 -28.37
CA PHE A 126 -5.82 -1.90 -27.04
C PHE A 126 -7.26 -1.48 -26.69
N SER A 127 -7.66 -0.27 -27.09
CA SER A 127 -9.03 0.21 -26.87
C SER A 127 -10.05 -0.62 -27.62
N VAL A 128 -9.76 -0.99 -28.88
CA VAL A 128 -10.61 -1.89 -29.68
C VAL A 128 -10.66 -3.29 -29.06
N TRP A 129 -9.49 -3.86 -28.76
CA TRP A 129 -9.36 -5.19 -28.17
C TRP A 129 -10.10 -5.33 -26.83
N ARG A 130 -10.09 -4.27 -26.01
CA ARG A 130 -10.84 -4.23 -24.75
C ARG A 130 -12.35 -4.14 -24.95
N MET A 131 -12.82 -3.55 -26.05
CA MET A 131 -14.24 -3.30 -26.35
C MET A 131 -14.90 -4.43 -27.15
N GLU A 132 -14.13 -5.26 -27.87
CA GLU A 132 -14.60 -6.36 -28.73
C GLU A 132 -15.25 -7.56 -28.00
N GLY A 133 -15.90 -7.32 -26.86
CA GLY A 133 -16.90 -8.25 -26.31
C GLY A 133 -16.36 -9.52 -25.65
N ALA A 134 -15.10 -9.90 -25.86
CA ALA A 134 -14.49 -11.04 -25.18
C ALA A 134 -14.54 -10.93 -23.64
N TRP A 135 -14.70 -9.70 -23.12
CA TRP A 135 -14.60 -9.39 -21.70
C TRP A 135 -15.83 -8.71 -21.08
N SER A 136 -16.78 -8.21 -21.86
CA SER A 136 -17.96 -7.52 -21.30
C SER A 136 -18.95 -8.47 -20.63
N MET A 137 -18.81 -9.79 -20.81
CA MET A 137 -19.75 -10.80 -20.34
C MET A 137 -19.48 -11.32 -18.92
N SER A 138 -18.39 -10.92 -18.26
CA SER A 138 -18.04 -11.43 -16.92
C SER A 138 -18.19 -10.40 -15.79
N ALA A 139 -18.90 -9.29 -16.03
CA ALA A 139 -19.13 -8.23 -15.04
C ALA A 139 -20.60 -8.08 -14.63
N SER A 140 -21.45 -9.05 -14.93
CA SER A 140 -22.76 -9.20 -14.29
C SER A 140 -22.60 -10.09 -13.07
N HIS A 141 -22.72 -9.50 -11.89
CA HIS A 141 -22.94 -10.20 -10.62
C HIS A 141 -24.39 -9.95 -10.19
#